data_AF-A0A0D3DUA0-F1
#
_entry.id   AF-A0A0D3DUA0-F1
#
_cell.length_a   1.000
_cell.length_b   1.000
_cell.length_c   1.000
_cell.angle_alpha   90.00
_cell.angle_beta   90.00
_cell.angle_gamma   90.00
#
_symmetry.space_group_name_H-M   'P 1'
#
loop_
_entity.id
_entity.type
_entity.pdbx_description
1 polymer ?
#
loop_
_entity_poly.entity_id
_entity_poly.type
_entity_poly.pdbx_seq_one_letter_code
_entity_poly.pdbx_strand_id
1 'polypeptide(L)' 'MSSSSSDEADEVFDEFVDEVVDNFIDTVIDGHPNKSKRRAYIERAREQGHNQLWNDYFNDNPTYPPEMFRRRFRIIFE' A
#
# COMPACT_ATOMS: atom_id res chain seq x y z
N MET A 1 -47.63 -10.41 -41.65
CA MET A 1 -46.18 -10.19 -41.44
C MET A 1 -46.10 -8.92 -40.60
N SER A 2 -45.81 -9.04 -39.32
CA SER A 2 -45.66 -7.91 -38.40
C SER A 2 -44.49 -8.22 -37.47
N SER A 3 -43.30 -7.84 -37.92
CA SER A 3 -42.04 -7.92 -37.17
C SER A 3 -41.19 -6.81 -37.75
N SER A 4 -41.21 -5.64 -37.12
CA SER A 4 -40.38 -4.48 -37.48
C SER A 4 -40.51 -3.35 -36.43
N SER A 5 -41.50 -3.43 -35.53
CA SER A 5 -41.70 -2.44 -34.45
C SER A 5 -40.96 -2.78 -33.16
N SER A 6 -40.44 -4.00 -33.01
CA SER A 6 -39.71 -4.44 -31.81
C SER A 6 -38.22 -4.11 -31.89
N ASP A 7 -37.62 -4.20 -33.07
CA ASP A 7 -36.17 -3.98 -33.25
C ASP A 7 -35.77 -2.55 -32.88
N GLU A 8 -36.59 -1.54 -33.22
CA GLU A 8 -36.32 -0.14 -32.88
C GLU A 8 -36.47 0.15 -31.37
N ALA A 9 -37.30 -0.63 -30.66
CA ALA A 9 -37.43 -0.51 -29.21
C ALA A 9 -36.26 -1.16 -28.47
N ASP A 10 -35.73 -2.26 -29.01
CA ASP A 10 -34.54 -2.92 -28.47
C ASP A 10 -33.29 -2.06 -28.69
N GLU A 11 -33.16 -1.39 -29.84
CA GLU A 11 -32.05 -0.47 -30.12
C GLU A 11 -32.00 0.72 -29.14
N VAL A 12 -33.16 1.33 -28.83
CA VAL A 12 -33.24 2.44 -27.87
C VAL A 12 -32.98 1.96 -26.44
N PHE A 13 -33.38 0.73 -26.11
CA PHE A 13 -33.11 0.13 -24.82
C PHE A 13 -31.62 -0.16 -24.63
N ASP A 14 -30.96 -0.70 -25.65
CA ASP A 14 -29.53 -0.98 -25.63
C ASP A 14 -28.71 0.31 -25.47
N GLU A 15 -29.07 1.38 -26.18
CA GLU A 15 -28.41 2.70 -26.04
C GLU A 15 -28.51 3.25 -24.61
N PHE A 16 -29.70 3.14 -23.99
CA PHE A 16 -29.91 3.58 -22.61
C PHE A 16 -29.11 2.73 -21.60
N VAL A 17 -29.04 1.41 -21.82
CA VAL A 17 -28.27 0.50 -20.96
C VAL A 17 -26.78 0.82 -21.05
N ASP A 18 -26.25 1.02 -22.25
CA ASP A 18 -24.85 1.39 -22.47
C ASP A 18 -24.51 2.70 -21.76
N GLU A 19 -25.35 3.74 -21.88
CA GLU A 19 -25.15 5.02 -21.20
C GLU A 19 -25.13 4.87 -19.66
N VAL A 20 -26.03 4.07 -19.09
CA VAL A 20 -26.08 3.85 -17.63
C VAL A 20 -24.85 3.07 -17.15
N VAL A 21 -24.43 2.06 -17.91
CA VAL A 21 -23.25 1.25 -17.60
C VAL A 21 -21.98 2.10 -17.67
N ASP A 22 -21.80 2.93 -18.69
CA ASP A 22 -20.63 3.79 -18.85
C ASP A 22 -20.54 4.82 -17.71
N ASN A 23 -21.64 5.49 -17.36
CA ASN A 23 -21.68 6.42 -16.23
C ASN A 23 -21.37 5.73 -14.88
N PHE A 24 -21.80 4.47 -14.73
CA PHE A 24 -21.49 3.67 -13.53
C PHE A 24 -20.01 3.26 -13.49
N ILE A 25 -19.43 2.88 -14.63
CA ILE A 25 -18.02 2.52 -14.74
C ILE A 25 -17.15 3.74 -14.42
N ASP A 26 -17.45 4.91 -14.99
CA ASP A 26 -16.70 6.15 -14.74
C ASP A 26 -16.75 6.52 -13.25
N THR A 27 -17.93 6.46 -12.62
CA THR A 27 -18.05 6.77 -11.18
C THR A 27 -17.32 5.78 -10.27
N VAL A 28 -17.25 4.49 -10.65
CA VAL A 28 -16.55 3.45 -9.88
C VAL A 28 -15.03 3.49 -10.10
N ILE A 29 -14.58 3.75 -11.33
CA ILE A 29 -13.15 3.77 -11.70
C ILE A 29 -12.48 5.11 -11.33
N ASP A 30 -13.14 6.25 -11.55
CA ASP A 30 -12.60 7.57 -11.22
C ASP A 30 -12.74 7.92 -9.73
N GLY A 31 -13.55 7.16 -8.97
CA GLY A 31 -13.84 7.39 -7.55
C GLY A 31 -12.64 7.37 -6.60
N HIS A 32 -11.52 6.73 -6.98
CA HIS A 32 -10.18 7.12 -6.56
C HIS A 32 -9.17 6.23 -7.29
N PRO A 33 -8.02 6.74 -7.72
CA PRO A 33 -6.82 5.93 -7.72
C PRO A 33 -6.25 6.05 -6.30
N ASN A 34 -6.49 5.05 -5.45
CA ASN A 34 -5.72 4.84 -4.21
C ASN A 34 -4.31 4.38 -4.63
N LYS A 35 -3.60 5.24 -5.36
CA LYS A 35 -2.18 5.06 -5.64
C LYS A 35 -1.49 5.29 -4.31
N SER A 36 -1.27 4.19 -3.58
CA SER A 36 -0.46 4.22 -2.37
C SER A 36 0.85 4.91 -2.74
N LYS A 37 1.13 6.05 -2.11
CA LYS A 37 2.38 6.77 -2.38
C LYS A 37 3.51 5.85 -1.95
N ARG A 38 4.36 5.47 -2.91
CA ARG A 38 5.55 4.68 -2.62
C ARG A 38 6.36 5.46 -1.58
N ARG A 39 6.65 4.84 -0.43
CA ARG A 39 7.42 5.48 0.65
C ARG A 39 8.82 5.79 0.12
N ALA A 40 9.30 7.01 0.36
CA ALA A 40 10.67 7.36 0.03
C ALA A 40 11.63 6.48 0.85
N TYR A 41 12.68 5.99 0.19
CA TYR A 41 13.79 5.36 0.88
C TYR A 41 14.55 6.44 1.66
N ILE A 42 14.83 6.17 2.93
CA ILE A 42 15.66 7.02 3.78
C ILE A 42 16.83 6.15 4.22
N GLU A 43 18.04 6.60 3.93
CA GLU A 43 19.26 5.96 4.41
C GLU A 43 19.36 6.13 5.93
N ARG A 44 19.46 5.02 6.67
CA ARG A 44 19.43 5.02 8.14
C ARG A 44 20.76 4.66 8.79
N ALA A 45 21.85 4.63 8.01
CA ALA A 45 23.18 4.25 8.48
C ALA A 45 23.16 2.97 9.34
N ARG A 46 22.55 1.90 8.83
CA ARG A 46 22.24 0.67 9.61
C ARG A 46 23.48 0.05 10.24
N GLU A 47 24.58 -0.02 9.51
CA GLU A 47 25.86 -0.57 9.99
C GLU A 47 26.44 0.26 11.12
N GLN A 48 26.43 1.59 10.98
CA GLN A 48 26.91 2.49 12.02
C GLN A 48 26.07 2.36 13.29
N GLY A 49 24.74 2.30 13.16
CA GLY A 49 23.84 2.05 14.28
C GLY A 49 24.09 0.70 14.96
N HIS A 50 24.40 -0.35 14.19
CA HIS A 50 24.76 -1.66 14.74
C HIS A 50 26.04 -1.61 15.57
N ASN A 51 27.11 -0.98 15.04
CA ASN A 51 28.38 -0.83 15.74
C ASN A 51 28.23 0.01 17.02
N GLN A 52 27.41 1.07 16.99
CA GLN A 52 27.10 1.86 18.18
C GLN A 52 26.39 1.04 19.24
N LEU A 53 25.33 0.30 18.86
CA LEU A 53 24.65 -0.61 19.78
C LEU A 53 25.62 -1.64 20.35
N TRP A 54 26.48 -2.24 19.53
CA TRP A 54 27.48 -3.20 20.00
C TRP A 54 28.41 -2.58 21.05
N ASN A 55 28.96 -1.40 20.76
CA ASN A 55 29.88 -0.70 21.66
C ASN A 55 29.20 -0.25 22.96
N ASP A 56 27.95 0.18 22.91
CA ASP A 56 27.22 0.61 24.10
C ASP A 56 26.87 -0.55 25.04
N TYR A 57 26.72 -1.78 24.50
CA TYR A 57 26.27 -2.96 25.25
C TYR A 57 27.37 -3.95 25.62
N PHE A 58 28.37 -4.17 24.77
CA PHE A 58 29.37 -5.24 24.93
C PHE A 58 30.79 -4.74 25.23
N ASN A 59 30.98 -3.43 25.35
CA ASN A 59 32.26 -2.89 25.79
C ASN A 59 32.48 -3.17 27.29
N ASP A 60 33.75 -3.19 27.72
CA ASP A 60 34.18 -3.49 29.09
C ASP A 60 33.54 -2.56 30.13
N ASN A 61 33.23 -1.33 29.73
CA ASN A 61 32.44 -0.38 30.51
C ASN A 61 31.17 0.01 29.73
N PRO A 62 30.11 -0.81 29.81
CA PRO A 62 28.90 -0.59 29.02
C PRO A 62 28.20 0.70 29.41
N THR A 63 27.68 1.42 28.42
CA THR A 63 26.98 2.70 28.61
C THR A 63 25.70 2.52 29.44
N TYR A 64 25.06 1.35 29.32
CA TYR A 64 23.81 1.03 30.02
C TYR A 64 24.01 -0.06 31.09
N PRO A 65 23.54 0.16 32.33
CA PRO A 65 23.67 -0.83 33.39
C PRO A 65 22.76 -2.05 33.14
N PRO A 66 23.06 -3.21 33.76
CA PRO A 66 22.32 -4.46 33.59
C PRO A 66 20.79 -4.33 33.80
N GLU A 67 20.33 -3.43 34.65
CA GLU A 67 18.91 -3.24 34.96
C GLU A 67 18.12 -2.55 33.83
N MET A 68 18.84 -1.85 32.94
CA MET A 68 18.29 -1.28 31.70
C MET A 68 18.21 -2.33 30.58
N PHE A 69 18.64 -3.58 30.81
CA PHE A 69 18.36 -4.71 29.91
C PHE A 69 16.88 -5.02 29.88
N ARG A 70 16.12 -4.30 29.05
CA ARG A 70 14.74 -4.66 28.76
C ARG A 70 14.55 -4.77 27.27
N ARG A 71 14.77 -6.02 26.83
CA ARG A 71 14.16 -6.72 25.69
C ARG A 71 13.84 -5.81 24.49
N ARG A 72 14.67 -5.90 23.44
CA ARG A 72 14.21 -5.82 22.02
C ARG A 72 15.29 -6.00 20.95
N PHE A 73 16.55 -6.26 21.27
CA PHE A 73 17.53 -6.52 20.22
C PHE A 73 17.68 -8.03 19.99
N ARG A 74 17.04 -8.53 18.93
CA ARG A 74 17.48 -9.76 18.28
C ARG A 74 18.74 -9.37 17.51
N ILE A 75 19.91 -9.58 18.11
CA ILE A 75 21.19 -9.44 17.41
C ILE A 75 21.21 -10.56 16.36
N ILE A 76 21.00 -10.18 15.11
CA ILE A 76 21.17 -11.08 13.97
C ILE A 76 22.66 -11.03 13.68
N PHE A 77 23.35 -12.15 13.91
CA PHE A 77 24.70 -12.37 13.41
C PHE A 77 24.56 -12.75 11.92
N GLU A 78 25.23 -12.02 11.03
CA GLU A 78 25.49 -12.47 9.64
C GLU A 78 26.68 -13.42 9.61
#